data_AF-A0A834Z7Z9-F1
#
_entry.id   AF-A0A834Z7Z9-F1
#
_cell.length_a   1.000
_cell.length_b   1.000
_cell.length_c   1.000
_cell.angle_alpha   90.00
_cell.angle_beta   90.00
_cell.angle_gamma   90.00
#
_symmetry.space_group_name_H-M   'P 1'
#
loop_
_entity.id
_entity.type
_entity.pdbx_description
1 polymer ?
#
loop_
_entity_poly.entity_id
_entity_poly.type
_entity_poly.pdbx_seq_one_letter_code
_entity_poly.pdbx_strand_id
1 'polypeptide(L)'
;MEAKKVNTIAVSAVIALILLIIIARVSLGLSETFFLIAGADIAGILAIFAWAFFQYRVDHRRKLLERQLISEGRELRIEYSFLRKVAGVPTKFRYKELETATDNFQSLIGQGASASVFKGILSDGTPVAVKRIEGEEHGEKEFRSEVAAIASVQHFNLVRLLGYCCIPEGPRFLVYEFVHNGSLDAWIFPQRGSRSSQGGCLSWNLSDSSQRKWSYFPRIVTAKVREGKIMEVVDERLLEDGGIDEKEVRALVNVALWCIQENARLRPSMTRVVEMLEGRVNVDEPPVTEMVMVDLLSIDQEPNEATDSAGVSRLATRHVDHQLASTSTYSFAMSALSGR
;
A
#
# COMPACT_ATOMS: atom_id res chain seq x y z
N MET A 1 -13.13 15.06 40.15
CA MET A 1 -13.81 15.75 41.28
C MET A 1 -12.84 16.01 42.45
N GLU A 2 -11.82 15.17 42.63
CA GLU A 2 -10.76 15.28 43.65
C GLU A 2 -9.89 16.55 43.54
N ALA A 3 -9.39 16.90 42.36
CA ALA A 3 -8.43 18.02 42.20
C ALA A 3 -9.00 19.40 42.58
N LYS A 4 -10.30 19.63 42.35
CA LYS A 4 -10.98 20.87 42.76
C LYS A 4 -11.06 20.97 44.29
N LYS A 5 -11.33 19.85 44.96
CA LYS A 5 -11.36 19.75 46.43
C LYS A 5 -9.98 20.04 47.03
N VAL A 6 -8.93 19.49 46.43
CA VAL A 6 -7.54 19.73 46.87
C VAL A 6 -7.15 21.20 46.74
N ASN A 7 -7.50 21.85 45.62
CA ASN A 7 -7.22 23.28 45.44
C ASN A 7 -8.02 24.16 46.42
N THR A 8 -9.28 23.82 46.69
CA THR A 8 -10.07 24.55 47.70
C THR A 8 -9.51 24.41 49.11
N ILE A 9 -9.00 23.23 49.46
CA ILE A 9 -8.40 22.96 50.78
C ILE A 9 -7.08 23.74 50.93
N ALA A 10 -6.22 23.73 49.90
CA ALA A 10 -4.96 24.46 49.90
C ALA A 10 -5.19 25.99 50.02
N VAL A 11 -6.17 26.53 49.28
CA VAL A 11 -6.53 27.96 49.38
C VAL A 11 -7.07 28.31 50.76
N SER A 12 -7.94 27.47 51.35
CA SER A 12 -8.43 27.71 52.72
C SER A 12 -7.32 27.68 53.77
N ALA A 13 -6.31 26.82 53.60
CA ALA A 13 -5.18 26.73 54.52
C ALA A 13 -4.27 27.96 54.43
N VAL A 14 -3.99 28.46 53.22
CA VAL A 14 -3.21 29.70 53.02
C VAL A 14 -3.94 30.91 53.63
N ILE A 15 -5.25 31.01 53.45
CA ILE A 15 -6.06 32.08 54.05
C ILE A 15 -6.00 32.02 55.58
N ALA A 16 -6.10 30.82 56.17
CA ALA A 16 -6.01 30.65 57.63
C ALA A 16 -4.64 31.06 58.19
N LEU A 17 -3.53 30.72 57.51
CA LEU A 17 -2.18 31.15 57.89
C LEU A 17 -2.00 32.67 57.81
N ILE A 18 -2.55 33.32 56.77
CA ILE A 18 -2.51 34.78 56.65
C ILE A 18 -3.29 35.47 57.78
N LEU A 19 -4.45 34.94 58.15
CA LEU A 19 -5.24 35.45 59.28
C LEU A 19 -4.50 35.29 60.62
N LEU A 20 -3.76 34.19 60.80
CA LEU A 20 -2.91 33.95 61.97
C LEU A 20 -1.81 35.01 62.11
N ILE A 21 -1.14 35.36 61.01
CA ILE A 21 -0.14 36.45 60.98
C ILE A 21 -0.76 37.80 61.38
N ILE A 22 -1.96 38.11 60.87
CA ILE A 22 -2.66 39.37 61.17
C ILE A 22 -3.05 39.44 62.66
N ILE A 23 -3.57 38.35 63.22
CA ILE A 23 -3.93 38.26 64.63
C ILE A 23 -2.68 38.39 65.52
N ALA A 24 -1.60 37.66 65.20
CA ALA A 24 -0.33 37.75 65.91
C ALA A 24 0.24 39.18 65.91
N ARG A 25 0.14 39.89 64.78
CA ARG A 25 0.56 41.30 64.63
C ARG A 25 -0.22 42.25 65.54
N VAL A 26 -1.53 42.03 65.69
CA VAL A 26 -2.41 42.87 66.52
C VAL A 26 -2.21 42.59 68.01
N SER A 27 -1.98 41.33 68.39
CA SER A 27 -1.90 40.92 69.80
C SER A 27 -0.52 41.06 70.44
N LEU A 28 0.58 40.92 69.68
CA LEU A 28 1.95 40.82 70.24
C LEU A 28 2.85 42.03 69.93
N GLY A 29 2.43 42.97 69.07
CA GLY A 29 3.26 44.12 68.66
C GLY A 29 4.56 43.73 67.93
N LEU A 30 5.53 44.66 67.79
CA LEU A 30 6.87 44.38 67.22
C LEU A 30 7.80 43.67 68.24
N SER A 31 7.32 42.58 68.82
CA SER A 31 8.08 41.71 69.74
C SER A 31 8.98 40.73 68.96
N GLU A 32 10.09 40.26 69.55
CA GLU A 32 10.90 39.17 68.98
C GLU A 32 10.08 37.90 68.71
N THR A 33 9.08 37.61 69.55
CA THR A 33 8.18 36.45 69.37
C THR A 33 7.28 36.57 68.14
N PHE A 34 6.93 37.79 67.72
CA PHE A 34 6.15 38.03 66.51
C PHE A 34 6.95 37.64 65.25
N PHE A 35 8.25 37.97 65.20
CA PHE A 35 9.10 37.63 64.06
C PHE A 35 9.30 36.12 63.89
N LEU A 36 9.35 35.35 64.98
CA LEU A 36 9.45 33.89 64.93
C LEU A 36 8.18 33.22 64.38
N ILE A 37 7.00 33.68 64.82
CA ILE A 37 5.70 33.17 64.35
C ILE A 37 5.50 33.52 62.87
N ALA A 38 5.75 34.79 62.50
CA ALA A 38 5.64 35.23 61.11
C ALA A 38 6.58 34.45 60.17
N GLY A 39 7.80 34.12 60.63
CA GLY A 39 8.74 33.30 59.86
C GLY A 39 8.23 31.87 59.62
N ALA A 40 7.64 31.24 60.64
CA ALA A 40 7.08 29.89 60.52
C ALA A 40 5.87 29.85 59.57
N ASP A 41 4.98 30.85 59.63
CA ASP A 41 3.81 30.93 58.76
C ASP A 41 4.21 31.19 57.29
N ILE A 42 5.20 32.05 57.04
CA ILE A 42 5.74 32.28 55.69
C ILE A 42 6.36 31.01 55.12
N ALA A 43 7.11 30.24 55.92
CA ALA A 43 7.67 28.96 55.49
C ALA A 43 6.57 27.95 55.15
N GLY A 44 5.48 27.90 55.94
CA GLY A 44 4.30 27.07 55.66
C GLY A 44 3.63 27.45 54.32
N ILE A 45 3.47 28.75 54.06
CA ILE A 45 2.89 29.25 52.80
C ILE A 45 3.79 28.85 51.61
N LEU A 46 5.10 29.05 51.71
CA LEU A 46 6.05 28.67 50.65
C LEU A 46 6.03 27.16 50.38
N ALA A 47 5.90 26.33 51.41
CA ALA A 47 5.79 24.88 51.26
C ALA A 47 4.50 24.46 50.51
N ILE A 48 3.37 25.11 50.81
CA ILE A 48 2.10 24.87 50.11
C ILE A 48 2.20 25.29 48.64
N PHE A 49 2.78 26.45 48.34
CA PHE A 49 3.00 26.89 46.96
C PHE A 49 3.95 25.96 46.19
N ALA A 50 5.04 25.50 46.82
CA ALA A 50 5.97 24.54 46.22
C ALA A 50 5.30 23.20 45.93
N TRP A 51 4.48 22.69 46.86
CA TRP A 51 3.72 21.45 46.67
C TRP A 51 2.67 21.58 45.56
N ALA A 52 1.93 22.70 45.51
CA ALA A 52 0.96 22.97 44.46
C ALA A 52 1.62 23.08 43.08
N PHE A 53 2.78 23.75 42.99
CA PHE A 53 3.55 23.86 41.75
C PHE A 53 4.06 22.49 41.26
N PHE A 54 4.55 21.65 42.18
CA PHE A 54 5.00 20.30 41.87
C PHE A 54 3.84 19.43 41.35
N GLN A 55 2.70 19.45 42.04
CA GLN A 55 1.49 18.73 41.61
C GLN A 55 0.98 19.22 40.26
N TYR A 56 0.98 20.54 40.03
CA TYR A 56 0.60 21.12 38.75
C TYR A 56 1.49 20.63 37.60
N ARG A 57 2.82 20.59 37.81
CA ARG A 57 3.77 20.07 36.81
C ARG A 57 3.54 18.59 36.49
N VAL A 58 3.31 17.76 37.51
CA VAL A 58 3.06 16.33 37.34
C VAL A 58 1.73 16.08 36.63
N ASP A 59 0.65 16.77 37.05
CA ASP A 59 -0.68 16.64 36.44
C ASP A 59 -0.69 17.16 34.99
N HIS A 60 0.05 18.24 34.69
CA HIS A 60 0.22 18.74 33.33
C HIS A 60 0.95 17.73 32.43
N ARG A 61 2.02 17.09 32.92
CA ARG A 61 2.72 16.02 32.17
C ARG A 61 1.82 14.81 31.93
N ARG A 62 1.06 14.39 32.94
CA ARG A 62 0.09 13.29 32.81
C ARG A 62 -0.96 13.57 31.74
N LYS A 63 -1.54 14.77 31.72
CA LYS A 63 -2.55 15.16 30.71
C LYS A 63 -2.00 15.18 29.30
N LEU A 64 -0.73 15.55 29.10
CA LEU A 64 -0.08 15.48 27.79
C LEU A 64 0.07 14.02 27.32
N LEU A 65 0.56 13.14 28.19
CA LEU A 65 0.73 11.73 27.89
C LEU A 65 -0.61 11.03 27.63
N GLU A 66 -1.63 11.31 28.45
CA GLU A 66 -3.00 10.80 28.26
C GLU A 66 -3.58 11.26 26.92
N ARG A 67 -3.37 12.52 26.52
CA ARG A 67 -3.80 13.00 25.20
C ARG A 67 -3.09 12.26 24.07
N GLN A 68 -1.78 12.02 24.19
CA GLN A 68 -1.00 11.26 23.21
C GLN A 68 -1.49 9.81 23.11
N LEU A 69 -1.70 9.13 24.22
CA LEU A 69 -2.21 7.76 24.25
C LEU A 69 -3.64 7.66 23.69
N ILE A 70 -4.51 8.63 23.97
CA ILE A 70 -5.87 8.66 23.42
C ILE A 70 -5.85 8.98 21.92
N SER A 71 -4.91 9.80 21.43
CA SER A 71 -4.76 10.01 19.99
C SER A 71 -4.23 8.76 19.29
N GLU A 72 -3.16 8.13 19.81
CA GLU A 72 -2.60 6.90 19.25
C GLU A 72 -3.62 5.76 19.28
N GLY A 73 -4.36 5.60 20.40
CA GLY A 73 -5.42 4.60 20.53
C GLY A 73 -6.59 4.83 19.58
N ARG A 74 -6.97 6.10 19.31
CA ARG A 74 -7.98 6.41 18.28
C ARG A 74 -7.47 6.11 16.89
N GLU A 75 -6.23 6.47 16.58
CA GLU A 75 -5.59 6.23 15.29
C GLU A 75 -5.50 4.72 14.99
N LEU A 76 -5.03 3.93 15.96
CA LEU A 76 -5.02 2.46 15.90
C LEU A 76 -6.43 1.90 15.68
N ARG A 77 -7.44 2.35 16.45
CA ARG A 77 -8.81 1.86 16.29
C ARG A 77 -9.37 2.14 14.88
N ILE A 78 -9.09 3.33 14.33
CA ILE A 78 -9.47 3.69 12.95
C ILE A 78 -8.77 2.75 11.96
N GLU A 79 -7.47 2.50 12.13
CA GLU A 79 -6.68 1.59 11.30
C GLU A 79 -7.19 0.15 11.34
N TYR A 80 -7.39 -0.41 12.54
CA TYR A 80 -7.96 -1.76 12.71
C TYR A 80 -9.39 -1.88 12.18
N SER A 81 -10.22 -0.84 12.34
CA SER A 81 -11.59 -0.84 11.80
C SER A 81 -11.62 -0.87 10.28
N PHE A 82 -10.63 -0.21 9.65
CA PHE A 82 -10.47 -0.16 8.21
C PHE A 82 -9.94 -1.49 7.64
N LEU A 83 -8.97 -2.12 8.31
CA LEU A 83 -8.31 -3.35 7.85
C LEU A 83 -9.00 -4.65 8.33
N ARG A 84 -10.11 -4.56 9.10
CA ARG A 84 -10.84 -5.69 9.70
C ARG A 84 -11.24 -6.79 8.70
N LYS A 85 -11.42 -6.45 7.42
CA LYS A 85 -11.83 -7.40 6.38
C LYS A 85 -10.66 -8.16 5.73
N VAL A 86 -9.41 -7.85 6.10
CA VAL A 86 -8.22 -8.37 5.44
C VAL A 86 -7.49 -9.37 6.34
N ALA A 87 -7.28 -10.60 5.86
CA ALA A 87 -6.39 -11.55 6.51
C ALA A 87 -4.95 -11.04 6.43
N GLY A 88 -4.18 -10.99 7.53
CA GLY A 88 -2.79 -10.52 7.49
C GLY A 88 -2.67 -9.00 7.24
N VAL A 89 -3.18 -8.21 8.19
CA VAL A 89 -3.19 -6.74 8.18
C VAL A 89 -1.81 -6.15 7.86
N PRO A 90 -1.67 -5.30 6.81
CA PRO A 90 -0.42 -4.60 6.53
C PRO A 90 0.00 -3.69 7.67
N THR A 91 1.30 -3.62 7.96
CA THR A 91 1.83 -2.81 9.06
C THR A 91 2.01 -1.34 8.64
N LYS A 92 1.57 -0.39 9.46
CA LYS A 92 1.89 1.03 9.27
C LYS A 92 3.30 1.33 9.79
N PHE A 93 4.20 1.68 8.87
CA PHE A 93 5.59 2.06 9.17
C PHE A 93 5.72 3.56 9.38
N ARG A 94 6.68 3.97 10.21
CA ARG A 94 7.10 5.37 10.32
C ARG A 94 8.08 5.71 9.20
N TYR A 95 8.05 6.95 8.71
CA TYR A 95 8.98 7.39 7.66
C TYR A 95 10.44 7.13 8.03
N LYS A 96 10.83 7.43 9.28
CA LYS A 96 12.19 7.22 9.79
C LYS A 96 12.63 5.75 9.75
N GLU A 97 11.70 4.81 9.91
CA GLU A 97 11.98 3.37 9.81
C GLU A 97 12.33 3.01 8.36
N LEU A 98 11.56 3.52 7.39
CA LEU A 98 11.82 3.29 5.97
C LEU A 98 13.09 4.00 5.50
N GLU A 99 13.34 5.22 5.97
CA GLU A 99 14.56 5.98 5.69
C GLU A 99 15.81 5.22 6.19
N THR A 100 15.75 4.67 7.41
CA THR A 100 16.84 3.85 7.96
C THR A 100 16.99 2.54 7.18
N ALA A 101 15.87 1.87 6.88
CA ALA A 101 15.86 0.59 6.18
C ALA A 101 16.40 0.67 4.74
N THR A 102 16.25 1.82 4.08
CA THR A 102 16.64 2.04 2.68
C THR A 102 17.94 2.84 2.52
N ASP A 103 18.65 3.08 3.62
CA ASP A 103 19.85 3.93 3.66
C ASP A 103 19.62 5.30 3.01
N ASN A 104 18.62 6.03 3.52
CA ASN A 104 18.14 7.30 2.97
C ASN A 104 17.67 7.21 1.51
N PHE A 105 17.00 6.11 1.14
CA PHE A 105 16.47 5.86 -0.20
C PHE A 105 17.55 5.88 -1.30
N GLN A 106 18.77 5.40 -1.00
CA GLN A 106 19.86 5.39 -1.99
C GLN A 106 19.81 4.20 -2.96
N SER A 107 19.29 3.04 -2.51
CA SER A 107 19.30 1.80 -3.30
C SER A 107 18.09 1.70 -4.24
N LEU A 108 18.07 2.51 -5.30
CA LEU A 108 17.02 2.47 -6.33
C LEU A 108 17.12 1.17 -7.15
N ILE A 109 16.04 0.37 -7.16
CA ILE A 109 15.94 -0.89 -7.93
C ILE A 109 14.96 -0.81 -9.10
N GLY A 110 14.12 0.22 -9.14
CA GLY A 110 13.21 0.44 -10.26
C GLY A 110 12.62 1.83 -10.22
N GLN A 111 12.44 2.43 -11.40
CA GLN A 111 11.83 3.75 -11.55
C GLN A 111 10.80 3.67 -12.68
N GLY A 112 9.57 4.09 -12.37
CA GLY A 112 8.50 4.24 -13.34
C GLY A 112 7.97 5.67 -13.34
N ALA A 113 6.97 5.95 -14.18
CA ALA A 113 6.37 7.28 -14.30
C ALA A 113 5.63 7.75 -13.03
N SER A 114 5.23 6.83 -12.16
CA SER A 114 4.37 7.08 -10.99
C SER A 114 5.00 6.65 -9.66
N ALA A 115 6.20 6.08 -9.69
CA ALA A 115 6.85 5.60 -8.48
C ALA A 115 8.34 5.32 -8.68
N SER A 116 9.07 5.51 -7.59
CA SER A 116 10.43 5.00 -7.41
C SER A 116 10.43 3.86 -6.39
N VAL A 117 11.14 2.79 -6.69
CA VAL A 117 11.23 1.59 -5.85
C VAL A 117 12.64 1.43 -5.34
N PHE A 118 12.77 1.37 -4.02
CA PHE A 118 14.04 1.25 -3.31
C PHE A 118 14.15 -0.09 -2.61
N LYS A 119 15.32 -0.70 -2.64
CA LYS A 119 15.63 -1.87 -1.81
C LYS A 119 15.94 -1.42 -0.39
N GLY A 120 15.47 -2.17 0.59
CA GLY A 120 15.81 -1.95 1.99
C GLY A 120 15.83 -3.24 2.80
N ILE A 121 16.28 -3.11 4.05
CA ILE A 121 16.26 -4.18 5.05
C ILE A 121 15.63 -3.58 6.31
N LEU A 122 14.50 -4.14 6.76
CA LEU A 122 13.85 -3.72 7.99
C LEU A 122 14.70 -4.08 9.23
N SER A 123 14.36 -3.51 10.38
CA SER A 123 15.13 -3.72 11.63
C SER A 123 15.15 -5.17 12.13
N ASP A 124 14.19 -5.99 11.70
CA ASP A 124 14.11 -7.43 11.94
C ASP A 124 14.95 -8.27 10.96
N GLY A 125 15.62 -7.62 9.99
CA GLY A 125 16.39 -8.27 8.93
C GLY A 125 15.57 -8.66 7.69
N THR A 126 14.27 -8.37 7.66
CA THR A 126 13.40 -8.70 6.53
C THR A 126 13.78 -7.85 5.31
N PRO A 127 14.14 -8.45 4.15
CA PRO A 127 14.43 -7.69 2.94
C PRO A 127 13.13 -7.20 2.29
N VAL A 128 13.08 -5.92 1.96
CA VAL A 128 11.88 -5.25 1.45
C VAL A 128 12.13 -4.43 0.19
N ALA A 129 11.07 -4.25 -0.60
CA ALA A 129 10.99 -3.27 -1.67
C ALA A 129 10.05 -2.13 -1.24
N VAL A 130 10.61 -0.93 -1.08
CA VAL A 130 9.88 0.27 -0.67
C VAL A 130 9.54 1.10 -1.90
N LYS A 131 8.27 1.07 -2.31
CA LYS A 131 7.74 1.83 -3.42
C LYS A 131 7.25 3.19 -2.95
N ARG A 132 7.97 4.25 -3.28
CA ARG A 132 7.56 5.64 -3.10
C ARG A 132 6.66 6.06 -4.26
N ILE A 133 5.46 6.51 -3.96
CA ILE A 133 4.52 7.01 -4.97
C ILE A 133 4.89 8.46 -5.35
N GLU A 134 4.95 8.75 -6.65
CA GLU A 134 5.26 10.06 -7.23
C GLU A 134 3.97 10.68 -7.83
N GLY A 135 3.65 11.93 -7.48
CA GLY A 135 2.46 12.65 -8.00
C GLY A 135 1.70 13.45 -6.92
N GLU A 136 0.82 14.37 -7.34
CA GLU A 136 -0.01 15.19 -6.45
C GLU A 136 -1.25 14.45 -5.92
N GLU A 137 -1.45 14.65 -4.61
CA GLU A 137 -2.67 14.62 -3.80
C GLU A 137 -3.85 13.75 -4.26
N HIS A 138 -3.85 12.51 -3.81
CA HIS A 138 -5.09 11.85 -3.37
C HIS A 138 -5.26 12.12 -1.87
N GLY A 139 -6.46 12.21 -1.31
CA GLY A 139 -6.63 12.39 0.14
C GLY A 139 -6.05 11.20 0.94
N GLU A 140 -5.70 11.37 2.22
CA GLU A 140 -5.26 10.24 3.08
C GLU A 140 -6.27 9.08 3.05
N LYS A 141 -7.56 9.42 2.93
CA LYS A 141 -8.68 8.48 2.83
C LYS A 141 -8.65 7.62 1.56
N GLU A 142 -8.26 8.19 0.42
CA GLU A 142 -8.20 7.49 -0.86
C GLU A 142 -7.03 6.50 -0.86
N PHE A 143 -5.85 6.97 -0.45
CA PHE A 143 -4.69 6.08 -0.30
C PHE A 143 -4.96 4.91 0.64
N ARG A 144 -5.61 5.18 1.77
CA ARG A 144 -5.99 4.11 2.70
C ARG A 144 -6.90 3.10 2.00
N SER A 145 -7.96 3.56 1.33
CA SER A 145 -8.88 2.71 0.57
C SER A 145 -8.16 1.81 -0.43
N GLU A 146 -7.19 2.35 -1.17
CA GLU A 146 -6.35 1.58 -2.10
C GLU A 146 -5.49 0.55 -1.38
N VAL A 147 -4.86 0.93 -0.25
CA VAL A 147 -4.07 0.00 0.56
C VAL A 147 -4.90 -1.19 1.03
N ALA A 148 -6.15 -1.00 1.50
CA ALA A 148 -6.98 -2.15 1.87
C ALA A 148 -7.36 -3.02 0.67
N ALA A 149 -7.64 -2.40 -0.48
CA ALA A 149 -7.95 -3.15 -1.70
C ALA A 149 -6.76 -4.00 -2.15
N ILE A 150 -5.53 -3.46 -2.09
CA ILE A 150 -4.32 -4.23 -2.41
C ILE A 150 -4.08 -5.31 -1.35
N ALA A 151 -4.29 -4.98 -0.08
CA ALA A 151 -4.05 -5.90 1.03
C ALA A 151 -5.02 -7.09 1.07
N SER A 152 -6.25 -6.91 0.59
CA SER A 152 -7.25 -7.99 0.53
C SER A 152 -6.93 -9.05 -0.53
N VAL A 153 -6.11 -8.70 -1.52
CA VAL A 153 -5.71 -9.62 -2.60
C VAL A 153 -4.44 -10.36 -2.19
N GLN A 154 -4.60 -11.61 -1.75
CA GLN A 154 -3.48 -12.50 -1.44
C GLN A 154 -3.48 -13.68 -2.39
N HIS A 155 -2.42 -13.77 -3.20
CA HIS A 155 -2.27 -14.84 -4.17
C HIS A 155 -0.79 -15.19 -4.34
N PHE A 156 -0.48 -16.45 -4.58
CA PHE A 156 0.91 -16.94 -4.67
C PHE A 156 1.74 -16.27 -5.78
N ASN A 157 1.07 -15.77 -6.84
CA ASN A 157 1.72 -15.05 -7.95
C ASN A 157 1.71 -13.52 -7.79
N LEU A 158 1.24 -12.99 -6.67
CA LEU A 158 1.26 -11.54 -6.40
C LEU A 158 2.24 -11.26 -5.27
N VAL A 159 3.09 -10.26 -5.50
CA VAL A 159 4.06 -9.83 -4.48
C VAL A 159 3.31 -9.29 -3.27
N ARG A 160 3.58 -9.88 -2.11
CA ARG A 160 2.86 -9.57 -0.88
C ARG A 160 3.15 -8.15 -0.41
N LEU A 161 2.08 -7.40 -0.13
CA LEU A 161 2.14 -6.14 0.59
C LEU A 161 2.37 -6.42 2.09
N LEU A 162 3.48 -5.95 2.63
CA LEU A 162 3.83 -6.09 4.06
C LEU A 162 3.31 -4.91 4.87
N GLY A 163 3.26 -3.71 4.27
CA GLY A 163 2.84 -2.51 4.96
C GLY A 163 2.85 -1.26 4.10
N TYR A 164 2.64 -0.12 4.76
CA TYR A 164 2.57 1.18 4.13
C TYR A 164 3.10 2.27 5.05
N CYS A 165 3.47 3.41 4.49
CA CYS A 165 3.77 4.62 5.24
C CYS A 165 3.07 5.80 4.57
N CYS A 166 2.42 6.63 5.37
CA CYS A 166 1.78 7.86 4.90
C CYS A 166 2.26 9.01 5.77
N ILE A 167 2.86 10.02 5.15
CA ILE A 167 3.25 11.26 5.81
C ILE A 167 2.13 12.29 5.54
N PRO A 168 1.65 13.01 6.56
CA PRO A 168 0.72 14.12 6.35
C PRO A 168 1.33 15.12 5.37
N GLU A 169 0.60 15.46 4.30
CA GLU A 169 1.04 16.40 3.25
C GLU A 169 2.41 16.03 2.61
N GLY A 170 2.78 14.75 2.65
CA GLY A 170 4.08 14.26 2.20
C GLY A 170 4.00 13.00 1.34
N PRO A 171 5.16 12.42 0.98
CA PRO A 171 5.21 11.23 0.15
C PRO A 171 4.59 10.02 0.83
N ARG A 172 4.09 9.10 0.01
CA ARG A 172 3.47 7.85 0.42
C ARG A 172 4.30 6.67 -0.04
N PHE A 173 4.31 5.63 0.77
CA PHE A 173 5.11 4.45 0.53
C PHE A 173 4.29 3.18 0.70
N LEU A 174 4.54 2.22 -0.17
CA LEU A 174 4.09 0.85 -0.05
C LEU A 174 5.31 -0.05 0.17
N VAL A 175 5.23 -0.95 1.13
CA VAL A 175 6.31 -1.85 1.52
C VAL A 175 5.93 -3.25 1.10
N TYR A 176 6.68 -3.80 0.15
CA TYR A 176 6.51 -5.15 -0.38
C TYR A 176 7.64 -6.06 0.07
N GLU A 177 7.39 -7.37 0.04
CA GLU A 177 8.47 -8.35 0.12
C GLU A 177 9.46 -8.17 -1.04
N PHE A 178 10.75 -8.36 -0.76
CA PHE A 178 11.78 -8.24 -1.78
C PHE A 178 11.88 -9.52 -2.63
N VAL A 179 11.73 -9.38 -3.94
CA VAL A 179 11.90 -10.46 -4.91
C VAL A 179 13.36 -10.50 -5.39
N HIS A 180 14.09 -11.54 -4.98
CA HIS A 180 15.54 -11.64 -5.18
C HIS A 180 15.98 -11.79 -6.65
N ASN A 181 15.12 -12.39 -7.48
CA ASN A 181 15.41 -12.60 -8.89
C ASN A 181 15.17 -11.33 -9.73
N GLY A 182 14.76 -10.22 -9.12
CA GLY A 182 14.50 -8.98 -9.84
C GLY A 182 13.30 -9.10 -10.79
N SER A 183 13.20 -8.13 -11.69
CA SER A 183 12.10 -8.02 -12.65
C SER A 183 12.35 -8.87 -13.89
N LEU A 184 11.26 -9.37 -14.48
CA LEU A 184 11.30 -10.30 -15.62
C LEU A 184 11.96 -9.69 -16.87
N ASP A 185 11.87 -8.38 -17.06
CA ASP A 185 12.50 -7.67 -18.18
C ASP A 185 14.03 -7.81 -18.15
N ALA A 186 14.66 -7.90 -16.99
CA ALA A 186 16.10 -8.14 -16.87
C ALA A 186 16.50 -9.52 -17.40
N TRP A 187 15.62 -10.51 -17.30
CA TRP A 187 15.84 -11.87 -17.81
C TRP A 187 15.53 -12.01 -19.30
N ILE A 188 14.47 -11.34 -19.78
CA ILE A 188 14.02 -11.42 -21.18
C ILE A 188 14.84 -10.48 -22.08
N PHE A 189 15.17 -9.30 -21.60
CA PHE A 189 15.88 -8.25 -22.35
C PHE A 189 17.21 -7.88 -21.68
N PRO A 190 18.16 -8.83 -21.58
CA PRO A 190 19.44 -8.56 -20.94
C PRO A 190 20.18 -7.44 -21.70
N GLN A 191 20.50 -6.36 -20.99
CA GLN A 191 21.28 -5.26 -21.60
C GLN A 191 22.68 -5.74 -21.94
N ARG A 192 23.10 -5.55 -23.20
CA ARG A 192 24.46 -5.82 -23.67
C ARG A 192 25.43 -4.88 -22.95
N GLY A 193 26.05 -5.35 -21.87
CA GLY A 193 27.07 -4.61 -21.12
C GLY A 193 27.03 -4.83 -19.60
N SER A 194 25.94 -5.35 -19.03
CA SER A 194 25.91 -5.69 -17.62
C SER A 194 26.66 -6.99 -17.37
N ARG A 195 27.74 -6.94 -16.57
CA ARG A 195 28.51 -8.11 -16.11
C ARG A 195 27.81 -8.90 -15.01
N SER A 196 26.57 -8.57 -14.65
CA SER A 196 25.77 -9.40 -13.75
C SER A 196 25.10 -10.51 -14.56
N SER A 197 25.63 -11.72 -14.44
CA SER A 197 25.16 -12.95 -15.07
C SER A 197 23.75 -13.37 -14.60
N GLN A 198 22.71 -12.60 -14.93
CA GLN A 198 21.29 -13.00 -14.78
C GLN A 198 20.64 -13.29 -16.13
N GLY A 199 21.45 -13.70 -17.11
CA GLY A 199 20.97 -14.32 -18.34
C GLY A 199 20.96 -15.84 -18.17
N GLY A 200 19.77 -16.43 -18.22
CA GLY A 200 19.55 -17.87 -18.20
C GLY A 200 18.11 -18.19 -18.55
N CYS A 201 17.85 -19.35 -19.14
CA CYS A 201 16.49 -19.85 -19.28
C CYS A 201 15.90 -19.98 -17.88
N LEU A 202 14.78 -19.31 -17.61
CA LEU A 202 13.99 -19.58 -16.42
C LEU A 202 13.70 -21.08 -16.42
N SER A 203 14.14 -21.79 -15.39
CA SER A 203 13.87 -23.22 -15.23
C SER A 203 12.41 -23.37 -14.81
N TRP A 204 11.50 -23.10 -15.73
CA TRP A 204 10.13 -23.55 -15.62
C TRP A 204 10.22 -25.06 -15.55
N ASN A 205 10.02 -25.60 -14.36
CA ASN A 205 9.98 -27.04 -14.16
C ASN A 205 8.70 -27.52 -14.84
N LEU A 206 8.79 -27.83 -16.14
CA LEU A 206 7.75 -28.48 -16.93
C LEU A 206 7.64 -29.97 -16.52
N SER A 207 7.88 -30.26 -15.24
CA SER A 207 7.74 -31.60 -14.70
C SER A 207 6.26 -31.95 -14.76
N ASP A 208 5.95 -32.91 -15.62
CA ASP A 208 4.71 -33.69 -15.60
C ASP A 208 3.47 -33.01 -16.23
N SER A 209 3.60 -32.47 -17.44
CA SER A 209 2.44 -31.98 -18.22
C SER A 209 2.21 -32.68 -19.56
N SER A 210 2.79 -33.86 -19.80
CA SER A 210 2.62 -34.63 -21.05
C SER A 210 1.16 -35.02 -21.36
N GLN A 211 0.20 -34.71 -20.48
CA GLN A 211 -1.24 -34.89 -20.75
C GLN A 211 -2.12 -33.67 -20.44
N ARG A 212 -1.57 -32.51 -20.06
CA ARG A 212 -2.40 -31.32 -19.81
C ARG A 212 -2.51 -30.51 -21.08
N LYS A 213 -3.67 -30.59 -21.75
CA LYS A 213 -4.07 -29.63 -22.78
C LYS A 213 -4.07 -28.23 -22.15
N TRP A 214 -3.01 -27.46 -22.39
CA TRP A 214 -2.91 -26.09 -21.91
C TRP A 214 -3.97 -25.25 -22.63
N SER A 215 -5.07 -24.99 -21.95
CA SER A 215 -6.12 -24.12 -22.47
C SER A 215 -5.82 -22.69 -22.04
N TYR A 216 -5.59 -21.84 -23.03
CA TYR A 216 -5.36 -20.42 -22.79
C TYR A 216 -6.69 -19.78 -22.39
N PHE A 217 -6.82 -19.41 -21.11
CA PHE A 217 -8.06 -18.90 -20.55
C PHE A 217 -8.66 -17.74 -21.37
N PRO A 218 -7.89 -16.72 -21.82
CA PRO A 218 -8.46 -15.68 -22.66
C PRO A 218 -9.06 -16.16 -23.98
N ARG A 219 -8.56 -17.25 -24.58
CA ARG A 219 -9.18 -17.83 -25.80
C ARG A 219 -10.56 -18.39 -25.51
N ILE A 220 -10.74 -19.04 -24.36
CA ILE A 220 -12.04 -19.56 -23.92
C ILE A 220 -13.01 -18.40 -23.68
N VAL A 221 -12.56 -17.35 -22.99
CA VAL A 221 -13.36 -16.16 -22.71
C VAL A 221 -13.80 -15.50 -24.01
N THR A 222 -12.90 -15.27 -24.97
CA THR A 222 -13.26 -14.67 -26.27
C THR A 222 -14.29 -15.51 -27.03
N ALA A 223 -14.20 -16.84 -26.98
CA ALA A 223 -15.19 -17.71 -27.60
C ALA A 223 -16.57 -17.60 -26.90
N LYS A 224 -16.60 -17.63 -25.57
CA LYS A 224 -17.83 -17.51 -24.78
C LYS A 224 -18.51 -16.16 -24.92
N VAL A 225 -17.75 -15.08 -25.04
CA VAL A 225 -18.27 -13.73 -25.33
C VAL A 225 -18.97 -13.71 -26.69
N ARG A 226 -18.37 -14.33 -27.73
CA ARG A 226 -18.98 -14.44 -29.07
C ARG A 226 -20.25 -15.29 -29.09
N GLU A 227 -20.28 -16.34 -28.28
CA GLU A 227 -21.45 -17.21 -28.12
C GLU A 227 -22.58 -16.55 -27.32
N GLY A 228 -22.37 -15.35 -26.76
CA GLY A 228 -23.33 -14.68 -25.88
C GLY A 228 -23.46 -15.32 -24.51
N LYS A 229 -22.50 -16.19 -24.13
CA LYS A 229 -22.50 -16.97 -22.87
C LYS A 229 -21.49 -16.41 -21.88
N ILE A 230 -21.51 -15.10 -21.68
CA ILE A 230 -20.49 -14.41 -20.87
C ILE A 230 -20.56 -14.78 -19.38
N MET A 231 -21.76 -15.07 -18.87
CA MET A 231 -21.96 -15.43 -17.46
C MET A 231 -21.30 -16.77 -17.10
N GLU A 232 -21.01 -17.65 -18.07
CA GLU A 232 -20.26 -18.89 -17.83
C GLU A 232 -18.77 -18.65 -17.49
N VAL A 233 -18.27 -17.44 -17.70
CA VAL A 233 -16.90 -17.04 -17.36
C VAL A 233 -16.77 -16.60 -15.90
N VAL A 234 -17.89 -16.25 -15.26
CA VAL A 234 -17.91 -15.76 -13.87
C VAL A 234 -17.72 -16.93 -12.91
N ASP A 235 -16.88 -16.73 -11.89
CA ASP A 235 -16.68 -17.71 -10.81
C ASP A 235 -18.01 -17.97 -10.08
N GLU A 236 -18.38 -19.24 -9.90
CA GLU A 236 -19.63 -19.65 -9.26
C GLU A 236 -19.83 -19.02 -7.88
N ARG A 237 -18.74 -18.80 -7.12
CA ARG A 237 -18.79 -18.18 -5.79
C ARG A 237 -19.30 -16.75 -5.82
N LEU A 238 -19.11 -16.05 -6.93
CA LEU A 238 -19.58 -14.68 -7.10
C LEU A 238 -21.06 -14.65 -7.49
N LEU A 239 -21.56 -15.72 -8.15
CA LEU A 239 -22.98 -15.84 -8.52
C LEU A 239 -23.89 -16.07 -7.30
N GLU A 240 -23.39 -16.76 -6.27
CA GLU A 240 -24.13 -17.04 -5.03
C GLU A 240 -24.53 -15.78 -4.26
N ASP A 241 -23.74 -14.70 -4.36
CA ASP A 241 -24.00 -13.41 -3.70
C ASP A 241 -25.01 -12.52 -4.44
N GLY A 242 -25.53 -12.96 -5.60
CA GLY A 242 -26.73 -12.42 -6.26
C GLY A 242 -26.66 -10.97 -6.78
N GLY A 243 -25.48 -10.34 -6.79
CA GLY A 243 -25.30 -8.93 -7.12
C GLY A 243 -24.70 -8.62 -8.50
N ILE A 244 -24.60 -9.58 -9.41
CA ILE A 244 -23.78 -9.44 -10.63
C ILE A 244 -24.66 -9.11 -11.84
N ASP A 245 -24.46 -7.93 -12.42
CA ASP A 245 -25.06 -7.54 -13.70
C ASP A 245 -24.21 -8.02 -14.89
N GLU A 246 -24.88 -8.55 -15.92
CA GLU A 246 -24.22 -9.04 -17.13
C GLU A 246 -23.47 -7.92 -17.86
N LYS A 247 -23.97 -6.68 -17.79
CA LYS A 247 -23.32 -5.52 -18.43
C LYS A 247 -22.00 -5.17 -17.75
N GLU A 248 -21.94 -5.23 -16.43
CA GLU A 248 -20.72 -4.99 -15.66
C GLU A 248 -19.67 -6.05 -15.97
N VAL A 249 -20.07 -7.33 -16.01
CA VAL A 249 -19.21 -8.44 -16.42
C VAL A 249 -18.69 -8.22 -17.84
N ARG A 250 -19.57 -7.79 -18.76
CA ARG A 250 -19.18 -7.52 -20.15
C ARG A 250 -18.18 -6.39 -20.28
N ALA A 251 -18.39 -5.28 -19.57
CA ALA A 251 -17.44 -4.19 -19.52
C ALA A 251 -16.08 -4.67 -18.98
N LEU A 252 -16.08 -5.40 -17.87
CA LEU A 252 -14.87 -5.92 -17.23
C LEU A 252 -14.08 -6.85 -18.15
N VAL A 253 -14.77 -7.79 -18.81
CA VAL A 253 -14.17 -8.73 -19.76
C VAL A 253 -13.59 -8.00 -20.95
N ASN A 254 -14.30 -7.02 -21.51
CA ASN A 254 -13.80 -6.23 -22.64
C ASN A 254 -12.56 -5.41 -22.24
N VAL A 255 -12.56 -4.77 -21.06
CA VAL A 255 -11.38 -4.07 -20.53
C VAL A 255 -10.20 -5.03 -20.38
N ALA A 256 -10.42 -6.23 -19.83
CA ALA A 256 -9.36 -7.23 -19.68
C ALA A 256 -8.79 -7.65 -21.05
N LEU A 257 -9.66 -7.89 -22.04
CA LEU A 257 -9.27 -8.24 -23.41
C LEU A 257 -8.48 -7.11 -24.10
N TRP A 258 -8.83 -5.84 -23.90
CA TRP A 258 -8.04 -4.69 -24.34
C TRP A 258 -6.65 -4.66 -23.71
N CYS A 259 -6.54 -5.02 -22.43
CA CYS A 259 -5.27 -5.00 -21.69
C CYS A 259 -4.28 -6.09 -22.16
N ILE A 260 -4.78 -7.26 -22.59
CA ILE A 260 -3.94 -8.39 -23.00
C ILE A 260 -3.61 -8.39 -24.50
N GLN A 261 -4.02 -7.36 -25.23
CA GLN A 261 -3.85 -7.29 -26.68
C GLN A 261 -2.39 -7.49 -27.10
N GLU A 262 -2.12 -8.27 -28.14
CA GLU A 262 -0.74 -8.57 -28.55
C GLU A 262 0.06 -7.32 -28.90
N ASN A 263 -0.57 -6.39 -29.64
CA ASN A 263 0.03 -5.12 -29.98
C ASN A 263 -0.05 -4.15 -28.79
N ALA A 264 1.11 -3.86 -28.19
CA ALA A 264 1.23 -2.94 -27.06
C ALA A 264 0.67 -1.53 -27.33
N ARG A 265 0.62 -1.08 -28.59
CA ARG A 265 0.09 0.25 -28.96
C ARG A 265 -1.44 0.33 -28.89
N LEU A 266 -2.10 -0.81 -28.96
CA LEU A 266 -3.57 -0.90 -28.84
C LEU A 266 -4.00 -1.06 -27.38
N ARG A 267 -3.07 -1.39 -26.47
CA ARG A 267 -3.38 -1.51 -25.05
C ARG A 267 -3.66 -0.11 -24.49
N PRO A 268 -4.76 0.07 -23.74
CA PRO A 268 -5.06 1.33 -23.09
C PRO A 268 -3.99 1.67 -22.04
N SER A 269 -3.82 2.97 -21.79
CA SER A 269 -3.08 3.40 -20.60
C SER A 269 -3.87 3.02 -19.35
N MET A 270 -3.19 2.89 -18.22
CA MET A 270 -3.85 2.56 -16.96
C MET A 270 -4.88 3.61 -16.54
N THR A 271 -4.61 4.90 -16.78
CA THR A 271 -5.59 5.97 -16.58
C THR A 271 -6.87 5.69 -17.37
N ARG A 272 -6.73 5.27 -18.62
CA ARG A 272 -7.88 4.93 -19.48
C ARG A 272 -8.61 3.67 -19.00
N VAL A 273 -7.89 2.66 -18.55
CA VAL A 273 -8.47 1.44 -17.94
C VAL A 273 -9.35 1.81 -16.75
N VAL A 274 -8.89 2.72 -15.90
CA VAL A 274 -9.69 3.12 -14.73
C VAL A 274 -10.94 3.90 -15.14
N GLU A 275 -10.85 4.84 -16.09
CA GLU A 275 -12.03 5.52 -16.63
C GLU A 275 -13.07 4.55 -17.21
N MET A 276 -12.61 3.47 -17.85
CA MET A 276 -13.46 2.39 -18.36
C MET A 276 -14.15 1.63 -17.23
N LEU A 277 -13.43 1.27 -16.16
CA LEU A 277 -13.96 0.54 -15.01
C LEU A 277 -14.91 1.37 -14.14
N GLU A 278 -14.70 2.68 -14.06
CA GLU A 278 -15.58 3.62 -13.35
C GLU A 278 -16.86 3.95 -14.14
N GLY A 279 -17.00 3.43 -15.37
CA GLY A 279 -18.16 3.68 -16.23
C GLY A 279 -18.22 5.10 -16.80
N ARG A 280 -17.12 5.87 -16.74
CA ARG A 280 -17.03 7.22 -17.35
C ARG A 280 -16.95 7.17 -18.87
N VAL A 281 -16.53 6.02 -19.38
CA VAL A 281 -16.25 5.77 -20.79
C VAL A 281 -16.92 4.47 -21.17
N ASN A 282 -17.60 4.46 -22.33
CA ASN A 282 -18.15 3.22 -22.85
C ASN A 282 -17.03 2.30 -23.38
N VAL A 283 -17.10 1.01 -23.04
CA VAL A 283 -16.09 0.04 -23.42
C VAL A 283 -16.54 -0.68 -24.68
N ASP A 284 -15.93 -0.30 -25.81
CA ASP A 284 -16.17 -0.97 -27.09
C ASP A 284 -15.57 -2.39 -27.10
N GLU A 285 -16.12 -3.25 -27.95
CA GLU A 285 -15.58 -4.60 -28.15
C GLU A 285 -14.15 -4.55 -28.72
N PRO A 286 -13.20 -5.28 -28.12
CA PRO A 286 -11.83 -5.28 -28.56
C PRO A 286 -11.66 -5.98 -29.91
N PRO A 287 -10.66 -5.56 -30.71
CA PRO A 287 -10.37 -6.22 -31.97
C PRO A 287 -10.03 -7.69 -31.74
N VAL A 288 -10.47 -8.53 -32.68
CA VAL A 288 -10.16 -9.96 -32.67
C VAL A 288 -8.66 -10.13 -32.75
N THR A 289 -8.08 -10.64 -31.68
CA THR A 289 -6.74 -11.23 -31.75
C THR A 289 -6.86 -12.68 -32.14
N GLU A 290 -6.22 -13.01 -33.26
CA GLU A 290 -5.62 -14.33 -33.40
C GLU A 290 -4.48 -14.36 -32.39
N MET A 291 -4.77 -14.59 -31.10
CA MET A 291 -3.72 -14.82 -30.12
C MET A 291 -3.02 -16.10 -30.54
N VAL A 292 -2.00 -15.97 -31.40
CA VAL A 292 -1.18 -17.08 -31.87
C VAL A 292 -0.20 -17.35 -30.75
N MET A 293 -0.70 -17.92 -29.65
CA MET A 293 0.11 -18.95 -29.04
C MET A 293 0.24 -20.01 -30.12
N VAL A 294 1.34 -19.92 -30.88
CA VAL A 294 1.86 -21.07 -31.59
C VAL A 294 1.79 -22.19 -30.58
N ASP A 295 1.34 -23.32 -31.04
CA ASP A 295 1.28 -24.64 -30.41
C ASP A 295 2.68 -25.08 -29.88
N LEU A 296 3.45 -24.19 -29.23
CA LEU A 296 4.75 -24.41 -28.60
C LEU A 296 4.61 -25.24 -27.32
N LEU A 297 3.40 -25.27 -26.74
CA LEU A 297 2.98 -26.25 -25.74
C LEU A 297 2.24 -27.46 -26.37
N SER A 298 2.06 -27.40 -27.69
CA SER A 298 1.44 -28.34 -28.65
C SER A 298 2.31 -29.48 -29.15
N ILE A 299 3.64 -29.25 -29.15
CA ILE A 299 4.61 -30.13 -29.80
C ILE A 299 4.83 -31.36 -28.93
N ASP A 300 3.91 -32.30 -29.01
CA ASP A 300 4.11 -33.75 -28.85
C ASP A 300 2.82 -34.44 -29.32
N GLN A 301 2.46 -34.21 -30.59
CA GLN A 301 1.53 -35.10 -31.28
C GLN A 301 2.37 -36.03 -32.16
N GLU A 302 2.54 -37.27 -31.71
CA GLU A 302 2.96 -38.33 -32.61
C GLU A 302 2.00 -38.40 -33.81
N PRO A 303 2.51 -38.59 -35.03
CA PRO A 303 1.70 -38.56 -36.23
C PRO A 303 0.88 -39.85 -36.30
N ASN A 304 -0.41 -39.77 -35.94
CA ASN A 304 -1.36 -40.77 -36.42
C ASN A 304 -1.75 -40.42 -37.85
N GLU A 305 -1.58 -41.43 -38.71
CA GLU A 305 -1.67 -41.38 -40.15
C GLU A 305 -2.98 -40.78 -40.68
N ALA A 306 -2.83 -40.13 -41.84
CA ALA A 306 -3.84 -39.70 -42.81
C ALA A 306 -4.73 -38.51 -42.42
N THR A 307 -4.33 -37.29 -42.81
CA THR A 307 -5.03 -36.51 -43.86
C THR A 307 -4.29 -35.18 -44.20
N ASP A 308 -4.07 -35.01 -45.50
CA ASP A 308 -3.77 -33.79 -46.29
C ASP A 308 -2.70 -32.78 -45.84
N SER A 309 -1.50 -32.99 -46.41
CA SER A 309 -0.31 -32.14 -46.43
C SER A 309 -0.44 -30.87 -47.27
N ALA A 310 -1.42 -29.99 -46.99
CA ALA A 310 -1.61 -28.73 -47.73
C ALA A 310 -1.46 -27.44 -46.89
N GLY A 311 -1.44 -27.52 -45.55
CA GLY A 311 -1.46 -26.34 -44.67
C GLY A 311 -0.09 -25.82 -44.21
N VAL A 312 0.94 -26.65 -44.17
CA VAL A 312 2.17 -26.36 -43.40
C VAL A 312 3.21 -25.52 -44.19
N SER A 313 3.12 -25.47 -45.53
CA SER A 313 4.12 -24.76 -46.36
C SER A 313 3.89 -23.25 -46.55
N ARG A 314 2.80 -22.66 -46.04
CA ARG A 314 2.43 -21.27 -46.39
C ARG A 314 2.86 -20.18 -45.39
N LEU A 315 3.34 -20.52 -44.19
CA LEU A 315 3.76 -19.51 -43.19
C LEU A 315 5.27 -19.24 -43.12
N ALA A 316 6.11 -20.03 -43.80
CA ALA A 316 7.57 -19.87 -43.75
C ALA A 316 8.12 -18.74 -44.64
N THR A 317 7.27 -18.09 -45.45
CA THR A 317 7.69 -17.01 -46.36
C THR A 317 6.92 -15.72 -46.12
N ARG A 318 7.14 -15.09 -44.97
CA ARG A 318 7.04 -13.62 -44.87
C ARG A 318 8.32 -13.10 -44.21
N HIS A 319 9.27 -12.76 -45.06
CA HIS A 319 10.39 -11.88 -44.74
C HIS A 319 9.83 -10.63 -44.04
N VAL A 320 10.20 -10.41 -42.79
CA VAL A 320 10.03 -9.12 -42.14
C VAL A 320 11.32 -8.35 -42.41
N ASP A 321 11.25 -7.44 -43.38
CA ASP A 321 12.35 -6.55 -43.71
C ASP A 321 12.70 -5.68 -42.50
N HIS A 322 13.98 -5.75 -42.14
CA HIS A 322 14.58 -5.08 -41.00
C HIS A 322 14.97 -3.65 -41.39
N GLN A 323 14.02 -2.72 -41.48
CA GLN A 323 14.33 -1.29 -41.60
C GLN A 323 13.24 -0.43 -40.93
N LEU A 324 13.46 -0.06 -39.66
CA LEU A 324 12.95 1.22 -39.17
C LEU A 324 13.84 1.77 -38.05
N ALA A 325 14.11 3.07 -38.19
CA ALA A 325 15.10 3.84 -37.47
C ALA A 325 14.99 3.78 -35.94
N SER A 326 16.17 3.76 -35.33
CA SER A 326 16.45 3.94 -33.92
C SER A 326 15.97 5.31 -33.42
N THR A 327 14.72 5.38 -32.99
CA THR A 327 14.21 6.38 -32.05
C THR A 327 12.97 5.78 -31.40
N SER A 328 13.13 5.11 -30.26
CA SER A 328 12.01 4.63 -29.47
C SER A 328 12.31 4.90 -28.01
N THR A 329 11.85 6.07 -27.58
CA THR A 329 11.61 6.39 -26.17
C THR A 329 10.46 5.48 -25.73
N TYR A 330 10.77 4.31 -25.18
CA TYR A 330 9.76 3.39 -24.67
C TYR A 330 9.17 3.96 -23.38
N SER A 331 7.87 4.24 -23.39
CA SER A 331 7.12 4.67 -22.22
C SER A 331 6.85 3.46 -21.31
N PHE A 332 7.39 3.52 -20.10
CA PHE A 332 7.24 2.49 -19.08
C PHE A 332 5.90 2.70 -18.36
N ALA A 333 4.93 1.83 -18.62
CA ALA A 333 3.68 1.75 -17.87
C ALA A 333 3.64 0.44 -17.08
N MET A 334 4.03 0.49 -15.80
CA MET A 334 3.66 -0.51 -14.80
C MET A 334 2.45 0.03 -14.05
N SER A 335 1.40 -0.79 -14.04
CA SER A 335 0.04 -0.62 -13.52
C SER A 335 -0.16 0.49 -12.48
N ALA A 336 -0.92 1.52 -12.90
CA ALA A 336 -1.55 2.51 -12.03
C ALA A 336 -2.96 2.04 -11.70
N LEU A 337 -3.19 1.57 -10.47
CA LEU A 337 -4.53 1.72 -9.89
C LEU A 337 -4.64 3.21 -9.59
N SER A 338 -5.41 3.92 -10.41
CA SER A 338 -5.62 5.37 -10.36
C SER A 338 -7.12 5.60 -10.30
N GLY A 339 -7.74 5.35 -9.15
CA GLY A 339 -9.16 5.60 -8.93
C GLY A 339 -9.45 7.10 -8.85
N ARG A 340 -10.47 7.55 -9.56
CA ARG A 340 -11.15 8.82 -9.30
C ARG A 340 -12.63 8.60 -9.04
#